data_AF-A0AAX1GAU2-F1
#
_entry.id   AF-A0AAX1GAU2-F1
#
_cell.length_a   1.000
_cell.length_b   1.000
_cell.length_c   1.000
_cell.angle_alpha   90.00
_cell.angle_beta   90.00
_cell.angle_gamma   90.00
#
_symmetry.space_group_name_H-M   'P 1'
#
loop_
_entity.id
_entity.type
_entity.pdbx_description
1 polymer ?
#
loop_
_entity_poly.entity_id
_entity_poly.type
_entity_poly.pdbx_seq_one_letter_code
_entity_poly.pdbx_strand_id
1 'polypeptide(L)' 'MTTKIEFYQEVEISNPRNDRNAKYLGKKGGVMGISEENGVIYAYTIKLYEESFLLSFDIDEVVPTGKQRKQEDYF' A
#
# COMPACT_ATOMS: atom_id res chain seq x y z
N MET A 1 -11.67 -13.91 -5.23
CA MET A 1 -10.61 -13.38 -6.12
C MET A 1 -10.21 -12.04 -5.54
N THR A 2 -9.05 -11.96 -4.90
CA THR A 2 -8.56 -10.68 -4.39
C THR A 2 -8.04 -9.90 -5.58
N THR A 3 -8.70 -8.79 -5.92
CA THR A 3 -8.27 -7.92 -7.02
C THR A 3 -6.87 -7.41 -6.69
N LYS A 4 -5.90 -7.68 -7.57
CA LYS A 4 -4.54 -7.18 -7.43
C LYS A 4 -4.57 -5.65 -7.33
N ILE A 5 -3.89 -5.11 -6.31
CA ILE A 5 -3.69 -3.67 -6.18
C ILE A 5 -2.57 -3.28 -7.15
N GLU A 6 -2.86 -2.35 -8.04
CA GLU A 6 -1.95 -1.90 -9.09
C GLU A 6 -1.10 -0.71 -8.63
N PHE A 7 -0.05 -0.40 -9.39
CA PHE A 7 0.75 0.79 -9.16
C PHE A 7 -0.11 2.06 -9.12
N TYR A 8 0.26 2.97 -8.22
CA TYR A 8 -0.38 4.26 -7.99
C TYR A 8 -1.81 4.19 -7.47
N GLN A 9 -2.39 3.00 -7.28
CA GLN A 9 -3.69 2.89 -6.63
C GLN A 9 -3.60 3.39 -5.18
N GLU A 10 -4.60 4.18 -4.76
CA GLU A 10 -4.71 4.65 -3.39
C GLU A 10 -5.21 3.51 -2.49
N VAL A 11 -4.54 3.35 -1.36
CA VAL A 11 -4.82 2.31 -0.37
C VAL A 11 -4.94 2.91 1.02
N GLU A 12 -5.61 2.18 1.90
CA GLU A 12 -5.71 2.46 3.34
C GLU A 12 -5.13 1.29 4.12
N ILE A 13 -4.38 1.58 5.19
CA ILE A 13 -3.89 0.55 6.12
C ILE A 13 -5.04 0.16 7.04
N SER A 14 -5.44 -1.11 7.04
CA SER A 14 -6.69 -1.56 7.68
C SER A 14 -6.50 -2.64 8.75
N ASN A 15 -5.45 -3.45 8.67
CA ASN A 15 -5.25 -4.57 9.58
C ASN A 15 -3.77 -4.80 9.91
N PRO A 16 -3.09 -3.86 10.58
CA PRO A 16 -1.67 -3.97 10.87
C PRO A 16 -1.37 -5.18 11.75
N ARG A 17 -0.44 -6.04 11.30
CA ARG A 17 -0.10 -7.31 11.95
C ARG A 17 0.98 -7.20 13.03
N ASN A 18 1.62 -6.04 13.14
CA ASN A 18 2.69 -5.78 14.08
C ASN A 18 2.62 -4.36 14.66
N ASP A 19 3.23 -4.16 15.83
CA ASP A 19 3.23 -2.87 16.54
C ASP A 19 3.87 -1.74 15.73
N ARG A 20 4.83 -2.06 14.84
CA ARG A 20 5.48 -1.08 13.97
C ARG A 20 4.48 -0.48 12.98
N ASN A 21 3.56 -1.29 12.45
CA ASN A 21 2.55 -0.89 11.48
C ASN A 21 1.26 -0.39 12.14
N ALA A 22 1.02 -0.74 13.41
CA ALA A 22 -0.18 -0.34 14.16
C ALA A 22 -0.41 1.18 14.18
N LYS A 23 0.66 1.97 14.26
CA LYS A 23 0.60 3.44 14.23
C LYS A 23 0.15 4.04 12.90
N TYR A 24 0.03 3.23 11.84
CA TYR A 24 -0.40 3.65 10.52
C TYR A 24 -1.85 3.25 10.21
N LEU A 25 -2.57 2.62 11.15
CA LEU A 25 -3.98 2.25 10.97
C LEU A 25 -4.82 3.45 10.52
N GLY A 26 -5.60 3.28 9.45
CA GLY A 26 -6.46 4.30 8.84
C GLY A 26 -5.72 5.31 7.97
N LYS A 27 -4.37 5.28 7.92
CA LYS A 27 -3.60 6.17 7.03
C LYS A 27 -3.71 5.72 5.58
N LYS A 28 -3.58 6.70 4.68
CA LYS A 28 -3.70 6.53 3.23
C LYS A 28 -2.41 6.85 2.50
N GLY A 29 -2.24 6.21 1.36
CA GLY A 29 -1.10 6.42 0.49
C GLY A 29 -1.26 5.74 -0.85
N GLY A 30 -0.22 5.83 -1.68
CA GLY A 30 -0.17 5.18 -2.99
C GLY A 30 0.79 4.01 -3.04
N VAL A 31 0.43 2.97 -3.81
CA VAL A 31 1.33 1.86 -4.11
C VAL A 31 2.45 2.31 -5.06
N MET A 32 3.68 2.35 -4.55
CA MET A 32 4.90 2.70 -5.30
C MET A 32 5.73 1.48 -5.69
N GLY A 33 5.44 0.31 -5.11
CA GLY A 33 6.15 -0.93 -5.39
C GLY A 33 5.31 -2.15 -5.06
N ILE A 34 5.49 -3.21 -5.83
CA ILE A 34 4.84 -4.51 -5.63
C ILE A 34 5.95 -5.54 -5.51
N SER A 35 6.04 -6.21 -4.36
CA SER A 35 6.95 -7.34 -4.19
C SER A 35 6.26 -8.58 -4.73
N GLU A 36 6.60 -8.97 -5.96
CA GLU A 36 6.00 -10.10 -6.67
C GLU A 36 7.10 -11.06 -7.16
N GLU A 37 6.93 -12.35 -6.90
CA GLU A 37 7.78 -13.41 -7.45
C GLU A 37 6.91 -14.56 -7.95
N ASN A 38 7.14 -15.03 -9.18
CA ASN A 38 6.36 -16.12 -9.80
C ASN A 38 4.83 -15.89 -9.76
N GLY A 39 4.38 -14.64 -9.86
CA GLY A 39 2.96 -14.26 -9.81
C GLY A 39 2.36 -14.21 -8.39
N VAL A 40 3.15 -14.47 -7.35
CA VAL A 40 2.74 -14.36 -5.95
C VAL A 40 3.18 -13.00 -5.41
N ILE A 41 2.21 -12.23 -4.90
CA ILE A 41 2.48 -10.94 -4.25
C ILE A 41 2.70 -11.18 -2.76
N TYR A 42 3.83 -10.70 -2.26
CA TYR A 42 4.21 -10.82 -0.86
C TYR A 42 3.92 -9.55 -0.06
N ALA A 43 4.15 -8.39 -0.66
CA ALA A 43 4.00 -7.10 0.01
C ALA A 43 3.81 -5.95 -0.97
N TYR A 44 3.28 -4.86 -0.45
CA TYR A 44 3.17 -3.58 -1.16
C TYR A 44 4.06 -2.54 -0.51
N THR A 45 4.80 -1.80 -1.33
CA THR A 45 5.53 -0.60 -0.91
C THR A 45 4.64 0.60 -1.15
N ILE A 46 4.35 1.35 -0.09
CA ILE A 46 3.37 2.44 -0.06
C ILE A 46 4.07 3.75 0.33
N LYS A 47 3.77 4.82 -0.41
CA LYS A 47 4.03 6.20 -0.02
C LYS A 47 2.82 6.72 0.74
N LEU A 48 2.87 6.71 2.07
CA LEU A 48 1.83 7.33 2.89
C LEU A 48 1.90 8.86 2.72
N TYR A 49 0.74 9.51 2.65
CA TYR A 49 0.67 10.96 2.41
C TYR A 49 1.32 11.80 3.51
N GLU A 50 1.30 11.30 4.74
CA GLU A 50 1.86 11.98 5.91
C GLU A 50 3.32 11.60 6.21
N GLU A 51 3.92 10.69 5.45
CA GLU A 51 5.27 10.19 5.71
C GLU A 51 6.23 10.61 4.59
N SER A 52 7.47 10.98 4.95
CA SER A 52 8.49 11.40 3.98
C SER A 52 9.15 10.22 3.25
N PHE A 53 8.99 8.99 3.74
CA PHE A 53 9.63 7.79 3.22
C PHE A 53 8.60 6.74 2.74
N LEU A 54 9.11 5.71 2.05
CA LEU A 54 8.33 4.55 1.61
C LEU A 54 8.30 3.50 2.72
N LEU A 55 7.16 2.83 2.85
CA LEU A 55 6.89 1.81 3.84
C LEU A 55 6.40 0.53 3.15
N SER A 56 6.73 -0.63 3.69
CA SER A 56 6.27 -1.92 3.17
C SER A 56 5.24 -2.51 4.11
N PHE A 57 4.18 -3.06 3.52
CA PHE A 57 3.04 -3.66 4.23
C PHE A 57 2.68 -5.00 3.60
N ASP A 58 2.24 -5.95 4.41
CA ASP A 58 1.76 -7.25 3.94
C ASP A 58 0.45 -7.09 3.15
N ILE A 59 0.15 -8.06 2.30
CA ILE A 59 -1.01 -8.01 1.38
C ILE A 59 -2.36 -7.81 2.07
N ASP A 60 -2.51 -8.25 3.31
CA ASP A 60 -3.75 -8.17 4.06
C ASP A 60 -3.77 -7.00 5.07
N GLU A 61 -2.68 -6.26 5.18
CA GLU A 61 -2.63 -5.02 5.95
C GLU A 61 -3.25 -3.84 5.19
N VAL A 62 -3.46 -3.99 3.87
CA VAL A 62 -3.82 -2.89 2.95
C VAL A 62 -5.10 -3.20 2.19
N VAL A 63 -5.93 -2.18 2.01
CA VAL A 63 -7.15 -2.28 1.20
C VAL A 63 -7.22 -1.15 0.17
N PRO A 64 -7.64 -1.42 -1.08
CA PRO A 64 -7.80 -0.38 -2.07
C PRO A 64 -8.97 0.54 -1.71
N THR A 65 -8.80 1.85 -1.83
CA THR A 65 -9.89 2.82 -1.62
C THR A 65 -10.80 2.96 -2.84
N GLY A 66 -10.41 2.34 -3.97
CA GLY A 66 -11.07 2.47 -5.26
C GLY A 66 -10.58 3.66 -6.10
N LYS A 67 -9.69 4.51 -5.57
CA LYS A 67 -9.13 5.63 -6.35
C LYS A 67 -7.83 5.21 -7.04
N GLN A 68 -7.81 5.35 -8.36
CA GLN A 68 -6.58 5.27 -9.14
C GLN A 68 -5.92 6.66 -9.19
N ARG A 69 -4.63 6.72 -8.89
CA ARG A 69 -3.82 7.94 -9.07
C ARG A 69 -2.86 7.77 -10.25
N LYS A 70 -2.21 8.87 -10.60
CA LYS A 70 -1.13 8.91 -11.59
C LYS A 70 0.21 8.97 -10.88
N GLN A 71 1.27 8.61 -11.60
CA GLN A 71 2.64 8.79 -11.11
C GLN A 71 2.91 10.24 -10.68
N GLU A 72 2.42 11.21 -11.47
CA GLU A 72 2.56 12.66 -11.22
C GLU A 72 1.92 13.13 -9.90
N ASP A 73 1.04 12.34 -9.28
CA ASP A 73 0.47 12.68 -7.98
C ASP A 73 1.45 12.43 -6.81
N TYR A 74 2.58 11.77 -7.07
CA TYR A 74 3.57 11.35 -6.05
C TYR A 74 4.98 11.92 -6.27
N PHE A 75 5.24 12.61 -7.39
CA PHE A 75 6.52 13.22 -7.78
C PHE A 75 6.30 14.67 -8.21
#